data_AF-A0A5P9H3A6-F1
#
_entry.id   AF-A0A5P9H3A6-F1
#
_cell.length_a   1.000
_cell.length_b   1.000
_cell.length_c   1.000
_cell.angle_alpha   90.00
_cell.angle_beta   90.00
_cell.angle_gamma   90.00
#
_symmetry.space_group_name_H-M   'P 1'
#
loop_
_entity.id
_entity.type
_entity.pdbx_description
1 polymer ?
#
loop_
_entity_poly.entity_id
_entity_poly.type
_entity_poly.pdbx_seq_one_letter_code
_entity_poly.pdbx_strand_id
1 'polypeptide(L)'
;MRQPVEYSAPRPGLDPGPLRSGRRPRRGGRGGVGRVLVAMLIAAPGLAFGQTAAERLNDFPTAARADYVFACMSTNGTTREMLQKCSCSVDEVAQILSYEEYLEAETVLSMRRVGGERMAVFNSSAAAANLVAELRRAQAEAEIVCF
;
A
#
# COMPACT_ATOMS: atom_id res chain seq x y z
N MET A 1 15.84 22.45 21.55
CA MET A 1 14.81 23.42 21.14
C MET A 1 13.86 22.72 20.19
N ARG A 2 12.70 22.27 20.68
CA ARG A 2 11.65 21.64 19.85
C ARG A 2 10.75 22.75 19.33
N GLN A 3 10.68 22.93 18.02
CA GLN A 3 9.69 23.83 17.42
C GLN A 3 8.30 23.22 17.63
N PRO A 4 7.26 24.03 17.93
CA PRO A 4 5.90 23.56 17.99
C PRO A 4 5.45 23.17 16.58
N VAL A 5 5.00 21.92 16.42
CA VAL A 5 4.26 21.50 15.23
C VAL A 5 2.94 22.27 15.21
N GLU A 6 2.87 23.28 14.37
CA GLU A 6 1.65 24.02 14.07
C GLU A 6 0.69 23.03 13.37
N TYR A 7 -0.26 22.51 14.13
CA TYR A 7 -1.33 21.63 13.63
C TYR A 7 -2.21 22.44 12.68
N SER A 8 -1.80 22.46 11.41
CA SER A 8 -2.59 23.02 10.33
C SER A 8 -3.88 22.21 10.24
N ALA A 9 -5.01 22.87 10.50
CA ALA A 9 -6.32 22.26 10.39
C ALA A 9 -6.49 21.55 9.01
N PRO A 10 -7.20 20.39 8.96
CA PRO A 10 -7.47 19.71 7.71
C PRO A 10 -8.22 20.65 6.77
N ARG A 11 -7.75 20.76 5.52
CA ARG A 11 -8.45 21.54 4.48
C ARG A 11 -9.85 20.92 4.26
N PRO A 12 -10.95 21.70 4.34
CA PRO A 12 -12.25 21.19 3.96
C PRO A 12 -12.25 20.99 2.44
N GLY A 13 -12.38 19.74 1.98
CA GLY A 13 -12.56 19.43 0.56
C GLY A 13 -11.75 18.27 -0.03
N LEU A 14 -10.98 17.51 0.75
CA LEU A 14 -10.54 16.17 0.32
C LEU A 14 -11.49 15.14 0.91
N ASP A 15 -12.61 14.91 0.22
CA ASP A 15 -13.39 13.70 0.43
C ASP A 15 -12.51 12.51 0.01
N PRO A 16 -12.18 11.57 0.92
CA PRO A 16 -11.65 10.29 0.49
C PRO A 16 -12.80 9.59 -0.27
N GLY A 17 -12.67 9.54 -1.59
CA GLY A 17 -13.57 8.77 -2.44
C GLY A 17 -13.72 7.36 -1.86
N PRO A 18 -14.89 6.73 -2.03
CA PRO A 18 -15.20 5.48 -1.35
C PRO A 18 -14.14 4.44 -1.66
N LEU A 19 -13.50 3.91 -0.61
CA LEU A 19 -12.69 2.69 -0.67
C LEU A 19 -13.55 1.63 -1.35
N ARG A 20 -13.26 1.39 -2.64
CA ARG A 20 -13.99 0.42 -3.45
C ARG A 20 -13.57 -0.94 -2.96
N SER A 21 -14.29 -1.45 -1.96
CA SER A 21 -14.23 -2.82 -1.44
C SER A 21 -14.41 -3.79 -2.59
N GLY A 22 -13.29 -4.15 -3.23
CA GLY A 22 -13.22 -5.15 -4.27
C GLY A 22 -13.40 -6.52 -3.61
N ARG A 23 -14.65 -6.95 -3.41
CA ARG A 23 -14.93 -8.35 -3.09
C ARG A 23 -14.36 -9.22 -4.19
N ARG A 24 -13.26 -9.91 -3.90
CA ARG A 24 -12.72 -10.98 -4.73
C ARG A 24 -13.81 -12.06 -4.91
N PRO A 25 -14.21 -12.45 -6.12
CA PRO A 25 -15.19 -13.52 -6.29
C PRO A 25 -14.55 -14.88 -5.97
N ARG A 26 -15.18 -15.63 -5.05
CA ARG A 26 -14.86 -17.05 -4.80
C ARG A 26 -15.29 -17.88 -6.02
N ARG A 27 -14.31 -18.56 -6.62
CA ARG A 27 -14.46 -19.47 -7.77
C ARG A 27 -15.21 -20.75 -7.33
N GLY A 28 -16.50 -20.83 -7.64
CA GLY A 28 -17.35 -22.01 -7.43
C GLY A 28 -17.19 -23.06 -8.54
N GLY A 29 -17.11 -24.32 -8.14
CA GLY A 29 -16.93 -25.47 -9.02
C GLY A 29 -18.20 -25.89 -9.78
N ARG A 30 -18.05 -25.98 -11.11
CA ARG A 30 -18.27 -27.17 -11.96
C ARG A 30 -19.52 -28.05 -11.69
N GLY A 31 -20.46 -28.02 -12.63
CA GLY A 31 -21.36 -29.16 -12.91
C GLY A 31 -22.69 -28.77 -13.58
N GLY A 32 -22.95 -29.27 -14.79
CA GLY A 32 -24.29 -29.28 -15.38
C GLY A 32 -24.35 -29.02 -16.88
N VAL A 33 -24.30 -30.10 -17.66
CA VAL A 33 -24.42 -30.13 -19.12
C VAL A 33 -25.89 -29.99 -19.52
N GLY A 34 -26.22 -29.07 -20.43
CA GLY A 34 -27.57 -28.88 -20.98
C GLY A 34 -27.54 -28.20 -22.34
N ARG A 35 -28.06 -28.89 -23.36
CA ARG A 35 -27.91 -28.64 -24.79
C ARG A 35 -28.69 -27.42 -25.33
N VAL A 36 -28.02 -26.72 -26.24
CA VAL A 36 -28.53 -26.13 -27.50
C VAL A 36 -29.55 -24.98 -27.40
N LEU A 37 -29.09 -23.77 -27.72
CA LEU A 37 -29.69 -22.90 -28.74
C LEU A 37 -28.66 -21.85 -29.16
N VAL A 38 -28.28 -21.91 -30.44
CA VAL A 38 -27.38 -20.96 -31.10
C VAL A 38 -28.09 -19.62 -31.20
N ALA A 39 -27.65 -18.65 -30.41
CA ALA A 39 -27.91 -17.23 -30.63
C ALA A 39 -26.56 -16.53 -30.69
N MET A 40 -26.12 -16.22 -31.92
CA MET A 40 -25.01 -15.32 -32.22
C MET A 40 -25.30 -13.94 -31.59
N LEU A 41 -24.81 -13.74 -30.36
CA LEU A 41 -24.75 -12.44 -29.71
C LEU A 41 -23.27 -12.10 -29.55
N ILE A 42 -22.79 -11.31 -30.53
CA ILE A 42 -21.66 -10.38 -30.47
C ILE A 42 -20.62 -10.77 -29.40
N ALA A 43 -19.60 -11.53 -29.82
CA ALA A 43 -18.36 -11.66 -29.08
C ALA A 43 -17.70 -10.28 -29.03
N ALA A 44 -18.08 -9.44 -28.06
CA ALA A 44 -17.25 -8.35 -27.63
C ALA A 44 -15.97 -9.00 -27.06
N PRO A 45 -14.79 -8.82 -27.66
CA PRO A 45 -13.56 -9.24 -27.01
C PRO A 45 -13.51 -8.44 -25.71
N GLY A 46 -13.68 -9.15 -24.58
CA GLY A 46 -13.47 -8.58 -23.28
C GLY A 46 -12.10 -7.93 -23.31
N LEU A 47 -12.07 -6.61 -23.15
CA LEU A 47 -10.87 -5.89 -22.78
C LEU A 47 -10.43 -6.47 -21.43
N ALA A 48 -9.62 -7.51 -21.47
CA ALA A 48 -8.78 -7.89 -20.36
C ALA A 48 -7.78 -6.74 -20.22
N PHE A 49 -8.18 -5.69 -19.49
CA PHE A 49 -7.24 -4.71 -18.96
C PHE A 49 -6.37 -5.45 -17.96
N GLY A 50 -5.32 -6.10 -18.45
CA GLY A 50 -4.16 -6.41 -17.63
C GLY A 50 -3.62 -5.08 -17.13
N GLN A 51 -3.50 -4.94 -15.80
CA GLN A 51 -2.99 -3.71 -15.22
C GLN A 51 -1.61 -3.41 -15.81
N THR A 52 -1.46 -2.21 -16.35
CA THR A 52 -0.18 -1.78 -16.92
C THR A 52 0.86 -1.67 -15.80
N ALA A 53 2.16 -1.79 -16.12
CA ALA A 53 3.22 -1.57 -15.13
C ALA A 53 3.10 -0.19 -14.44
N ALA A 54 2.58 0.80 -15.18
CA ALA A 54 2.23 2.10 -14.63
C ALA A 54 1.12 1.99 -13.57
N GLU A 55 0.07 1.21 -13.79
CA GLU A 55 -1.04 1.06 -12.83
C GLU A 55 -0.56 0.44 -11.51
N ARG A 56 0.36 -0.55 -11.54
CA ARG A 56 1.00 -1.09 -10.33
C ARG A 56 1.88 -0.06 -9.61
N LEU A 57 2.63 0.76 -10.34
CA LEU A 57 3.35 1.91 -9.78
C LEU A 57 2.42 3.03 -9.30
N ASN A 58 1.12 3.00 -9.63
CA ASN A 58 0.14 4.03 -9.23
C ASN A 58 -0.78 3.58 -8.08
N ASP A 59 -0.56 2.42 -7.46
CA ASP A 59 -1.38 1.97 -6.33
C ASP A 59 -1.18 2.83 -5.07
N PHE A 60 0.00 3.46 -4.93
CA PHE A 60 0.27 4.41 -3.85
C PHE A 60 -0.24 5.81 -4.23
N PRO A 61 -1.20 6.37 -3.49
CA PRO A 61 -1.68 7.73 -3.74
C PRO A 61 -0.56 8.75 -3.54
N THR A 62 -0.58 9.83 -4.33
CA THR A 62 0.46 10.87 -4.32
C THR A 62 0.74 11.44 -2.92
N ALA A 63 -0.30 11.61 -2.09
CA ALA A 63 -0.15 12.07 -0.71
C ALA A 63 0.69 11.10 0.12
N ALA A 64 0.41 9.78 0.05
CA ALA A 64 1.18 8.77 0.77
C ALA A 64 2.64 8.70 0.31
N ARG A 65 2.88 8.83 -1.02
CA ARG A 65 4.24 8.93 -1.55
C ARG A 65 4.99 10.14 -0.98
N ALA A 66 4.34 11.30 -0.96
CA ALA A 66 4.93 12.51 -0.42
C ALA A 66 5.22 12.38 1.08
N ASP A 67 4.28 11.86 1.86
CA ASP A 67 4.45 11.64 3.30
C ASP A 67 5.61 10.69 3.61
N TYR A 68 5.74 9.59 2.85
CA TYR A 68 6.89 8.68 2.95
C TYR A 68 8.20 9.42 2.67
N VAL A 69 8.27 10.18 1.57
CA VAL A 69 9.48 10.91 1.18
C VAL A 69 9.87 11.93 2.26
N PHE A 70 8.91 12.68 2.81
CA PHE A 70 9.17 13.62 3.90
C PHE A 70 9.68 12.90 5.16
N ALA A 71 9.09 11.75 5.51
CA ALA A 71 9.57 10.95 6.63
C ALA A 71 11.01 10.44 6.42
N CYS A 72 11.31 9.91 5.23
CA CYS A 72 12.66 9.43 4.87
C CYS A 72 13.71 10.55 4.89
N MET A 73 13.38 11.73 4.36
CA MET A 73 14.28 12.89 4.40
C MET A 73 14.52 13.39 5.82
N SER A 74 13.52 13.28 6.71
CA SER A 74 13.67 13.71 8.12
C SER A 74 14.75 12.93 8.88
N THR A 75 15.00 11.67 8.48
CA THR A 75 16.00 10.81 9.13
C THR A 75 17.35 10.79 8.42
N ASN A 76 17.39 11.06 7.11
CA ASN A 76 18.60 10.91 6.30
C ASN A 76 19.16 12.23 5.74
N GLY A 77 18.39 13.32 5.78
CA GLY A 77 18.81 14.66 5.38
C GLY A 77 17.86 15.34 4.38
N THR A 78 17.76 16.66 4.48
CA THR A 78 16.87 17.49 3.64
C THR A 78 17.61 18.12 2.47
N THR A 79 18.23 17.30 1.61
CA THR A 79 18.94 17.76 0.40
C THR A 79 18.24 17.29 -0.88
N ARG A 80 18.60 17.87 -2.03
CA ARG A 80 18.08 17.44 -3.34
C ARG A 80 18.48 16.01 -3.69
N GLU A 81 19.68 15.59 -3.30
CA GLU A 81 20.16 14.22 -3.46
C GLU A 81 19.30 13.24 -2.63
N MET A 82 19.07 13.57 -1.36
CA MET A 82 18.24 12.73 -0.49
C MET A 82 16.79 12.67 -0.95
N LEU A 83 16.25 13.75 -1.52
CA LEU A 83 14.95 13.72 -2.18
C LEU A 83 14.92 12.66 -3.28
N GLN A 84 15.95 12.58 -4.14
CA GLN A 84 16.01 11.58 -5.21
C GLN A 84 16.09 10.16 -4.66
N LYS A 85 16.94 9.90 -3.66
CA LYS A 85 17.08 8.58 -3.03
C LYS A 85 15.80 8.14 -2.30
N CYS A 86 15.19 9.04 -1.52
CA CYS A 86 13.93 8.77 -0.82
C CYS A 86 12.75 8.56 -1.79
N SER A 87 12.72 9.28 -2.92
CA SER A 87 11.73 9.02 -3.99
C SER A 87 11.94 7.65 -4.64
N CYS A 88 13.18 7.27 -4.95
CA CYS A 88 13.50 5.92 -5.43
C CYS A 88 13.01 4.86 -4.43
N SER A 89 13.26 5.07 -3.14
CA SER A 89 12.92 4.10 -2.10
C SER A 89 11.42 3.79 -2.02
N VAL A 90 10.55 4.81 -2.12
CA VAL A 90 9.09 4.58 -2.12
C VAL A 90 8.60 3.92 -3.41
N ASP A 91 9.29 4.15 -4.52
CA ASP A 91 8.95 3.49 -5.79
C ASP A 91 9.33 2.01 -5.75
N GLU A 92 10.47 1.64 -5.15
CA GLU A 92 10.86 0.24 -4.93
C GLU A 92 9.94 -0.48 -3.93
N VAL A 93 9.58 0.17 -2.82
CA VAL A 93 8.61 -0.40 -1.87
C VAL A 93 7.26 -0.68 -2.56
N ALA A 94 6.79 0.22 -3.42
CA ALA A 94 5.53 0.07 -4.16
C ALA A 94 5.58 -1.03 -5.23
N GLN A 95 6.76 -1.49 -5.65
CA GLN A 95 6.87 -2.65 -6.54
C GLN A 95 6.68 -3.98 -5.81
N ILE A 96 6.94 -4.01 -4.50
CA ILE A 96 6.91 -5.22 -3.66
C ILE A 96 5.58 -5.33 -2.90
N LEU A 97 5.08 -4.21 -2.38
CA LEU A 97 3.88 -4.15 -1.56
C LEU A 97 2.78 -3.34 -2.22
N SER A 98 1.53 -3.81 -2.07
CA SER A 98 0.36 -2.99 -2.35
C SER A 98 0.17 -1.91 -1.28
N TYR A 99 -0.56 -0.85 -1.62
CA TYR A 99 -0.83 0.24 -0.68
C TYR A 99 -1.64 -0.22 0.55
N GLU A 100 -2.53 -1.21 0.40
CA GLU A 100 -3.30 -1.79 1.50
C GLU A 100 -2.37 -2.50 2.50
N GLU A 101 -1.46 -3.34 2.02
CA GLU A 101 -0.47 -4.05 2.86
C GLU A 101 0.47 -3.06 3.58
N TYR A 102 0.85 -1.98 2.90
CA TYR A 102 1.62 -0.88 3.49
C TYR A 102 0.89 -0.25 4.67
N LEU A 103 -0.39 0.14 4.49
CA LEU A 103 -1.20 0.75 5.55
C LEU A 103 -1.44 -0.20 6.73
N GLU A 104 -1.69 -1.49 6.46
CA GLU A 104 -1.85 -2.49 7.51
C GLU A 104 -0.57 -2.61 8.35
N ALA A 105 0.60 -2.68 7.70
CA ALA A 105 1.88 -2.74 8.38
C ALA A 105 2.18 -1.46 9.19
N GLU A 106 1.91 -0.27 8.64
CA GLU A 106 2.04 1.00 9.36
C GLU A 106 1.13 1.06 10.59
N THR A 107 -0.10 0.57 10.46
CA THR A 107 -1.07 0.52 11.55
C THR A 107 -0.55 -0.36 12.69
N VAL A 108 -0.04 -1.55 12.36
CA VAL A 108 0.60 -2.45 13.35
C VAL A 108 1.79 -1.77 14.02
N LEU A 109 2.64 -1.08 13.26
CA LEU A 109 3.78 -0.35 13.83
C LEU A 109 3.34 0.80 14.74
N SER A 110 2.28 1.51 14.39
CA SER A 110 1.69 2.56 15.22
C SER A 110 1.15 2.00 16.55
N MET A 111 0.40 0.90 16.50
CA MET A 111 -0.11 0.24 17.71
C MET A 111 1.02 -0.27 18.62
N ARG A 112 2.12 -0.76 18.03
CA ARG A 112 3.30 -1.19 18.79
C ARG A 112 3.98 -0.05 19.55
N ARG A 113 3.83 1.22 19.11
CA ARG A 113 4.37 2.39 19.83
C ARG A 113 3.60 2.72 21.11
N VAL A 114 2.32 2.38 21.21
CA VAL A 114 1.46 2.72 22.36
C VAL A 114 1.80 1.91 23.62
N GLY A 115 2.43 0.74 23.47
CA GLY A 115 3.03 -0.03 24.57
C GLY A 115 2.06 -0.55 25.65
N GLY A 116 2.63 -1.19 26.68
CA GLY A 116 1.90 -1.70 27.86
C GLY A 116 1.69 -3.22 27.87
N GLU A 117 1.69 -3.81 29.08
CA GLU A 117 1.59 -5.27 29.29
C GLU A 117 0.35 -5.89 28.63
N ARG A 118 -0.78 -5.15 28.61
CA ARG A 118 -2.01 -5.58 27.95
C ARG A 118 -1.93 -5.61 26.42
N MET A 119 -1.05 -4.81 25.82
CA MET A 119 -0.83 -4.80 24.36
C MET A 119 0.22 -5.81 23.91
N ALA A 120 1.02 -6.38 24.81
CA ALA A 120 2.02 -7.40 24.49
C ALA A 120 1.41 -8.65 23.84
N VAL A 121 0.20 -9.04 24.27
CA VAL A 121 -0.52 -10.19 23.71
C VAL A 121 -1.00 -9.92 22.27
N PHE A 122 -1.36 -8.67 21.94
CA PHE A 122 -1.79 -8.30 20.59
C PHE A 122 -0.61 -8.07 19.62
N ASN A 123 0.50 -7.54 20.14
CA ASN A 123 1.71 -7.26 19.37
C ASN A 123 2.43 -8.52 18.86
N SER A 124 2.18 -9.68 19.49
CA SER A 124 2.80 -10.98 19.19
C SER A 124 2.00 -11.87 18.23
N SER A 125 0.88 -11.39 17.70
CA SER A 125 0.12 -12.16 16.72
C SER A 125 0.94 -12.43 15.44
N ALA A 126 0.92 -13.67 14.95
CA ALA A 126 1.69 -14.08 13.77
C ALA A 126 1.29 -13.28 12.52
N ALA A 127 0.01 -12.95 12.36
CA ALA A 127 -0.47 -12.13 11.25
C ALA A 127 0.14 -10.72 11.28
N ALA A 128 0.12 -10.04 12.43
CA ALA A 128 0.72 -8.71 12.57
C ALA A 128 2.25 -8.74 12.41
N ALA A 129 2.90 -9.82 12.86
CA ALA A 129 4.33 -10.02 12.64
C ALA A 129 4.67 -10.16 11.15
N ASN A 130 3.89 -10.91 10.39
CA ASN A 130 4.12 -11.11 8.96
C ASN A 130 3.96 -9.81 8.15
N LEU A 131 2.95 -8.99 8.44
CA LEU A 131 2.77 -7.68 7.80
C LEU A 131 3.99 -6.77 7.99
N VAL A 132 4.51 -6.71 9.22
CA VAL A 132 5.71 -5.92 9.51
C VAL A 132 6.95 -6.54 8.85
N ALA A 133 7.07 -7.86 8.83
CA ALA A 133 8.20 -8.54 8.20
C ALA A 133 8.28 -8.24 6.71
N GLU A 134 7.16 -8.27 5.99
CA GLU A 134 7.14 -7.97 4.55
C GLU A 134 7.47 -6.49 4.28
N LEU A 135 6.95 -5.56 5.10
CA LEU A 135 7.35 -4.14 5.02
C LEU A 135 8.85 -3.95 5.25
N ARG A 136 9.44 -4.63 6.23
CA ARG A 136 10.88 -4.55 6.50
C ARG A 136 11.70 -5.17 5.37
N ARG A 137 11.23 -6.26 4.78
CA ARG A 137 11.85 -6.88 3.60
C ARG A 137 11.86 -5.89 2.42
N ALA A 138 10.73 -5.28 2.11
CA ALA A 138 10.63 -4.28 1.04
C ALA A 138 11.53 -3.07 1.29
N GLN A 139 11.57 -2.56 2.53
CA GLN A 139 12.46 -1.47 2.91
C GLN A 139 13.94 -1.82 2.79
N ALA A 140 14.33 -3.05 3.15
CA ALA A 140 15.72 -3.51 3.02
C ALA A 140 16.14 -3.64 1.55
N GLU A 141 15.24 -4.09 0.68
CA GLU A 141 15.49 -4.14 -0.78
C GLU A 141 15.66 -2.72 -1.35
N ALA A 142 14.76 -1.80 -0.97
CA ALA A 142 14.86 -0.40 -1.35
C ALA A 142 16.14 0.28 -0.85
N GLU A 143 16.63 -0.07 0.34
CA GLU A 143 17.91 0.42 0.86
C GLU A 143 19.08 0.03 -0.06
N ILE A 144 19.15 -1.25 -0.44
CA ILE A 144 20.24 -1.76 -1.30
C ILE A 144 20.19 -1.13 -2.70
N VAL A 145 19.00 -0.89 -3.24
CA VAL A 145 18.82 -0.39 -4.60
C VAL A 145 19.04 1.13 -4.68
N CYS A 146 18.57 1.88 -3.70
CA CYS A 146 18.45 3.34 -3.81
C CYS A 146 19.46 4.15 -2.99
N PHE A 147 20.12 3.56 -1.97
CA PHE A 147 20.99 4.30 -1.04
C PHE A 147 22.47 4.00 -1.24
#